data_AF-H5UUE8-F1
#
_entry.id   AF-H5UUE8-F1
#
_cell.length_a   1.000
_cell.length_b   1.000
_cell.length_c   1.000
_cell.angle_alpha   90.00
_cell.angle_beta   90.00
_cell.angle_gamma   90.00
#
_symmetry.space_group_name_H-M   'P 1'
#
loop_
_entity.id
_entity.type
_entity.pdbx_description
1 polymer ?
#
loop_
_entity_poly.entity_id
_entity_poly.type
_entity_poly.pdbx_seq_one_letter_code
_entity_poly.pdbx_strand_id
1 'polypeptide(L)'
;MTTSCPHGAHARRKTSRPGEVDLPEAPAIEVVDGAWHVRSLPLVKEVLRSTAATVQAGFNVDMMREGTARGGQVAMRDPILFTDGPEHRRQRSMIARYFAPATVSRRYGDLMSERADAIVAHVRAELAAGRRVELSEIALGYSVAVAAAVIGLTESDTAGMARRLERLFSIPWQPPRPRDAEADPEASDAPANSPTTVPARLAARFAAIANAATSMKAAGGVGLFYLKDVRPAVRARREHPQEDVVSHLLEQGYTDPEITTECVTYGAAGMVTTREYLCVVAWHLLEDDALRRRYLAADETERHAMLHEILRLEPVVGHLYRRAVEPLTLVDGGTTHVVPVGAVLDLSIRGANADPEHVGADPLGLCPGRTVGRGVRPEGMSFGDGAHRCPGNSLAIAETDVLLTRLLALPITLADGPELGWLDLIAGYEVRDMELGGAPDAHNTPRSPSTY
;
A
#
# COMPACT_ATOMS: atom_id res chain seq x y z
N MET A 1 -12.29 -5.45 31.64
CA MET A 1 -11.04 -4.98 32.27
C MET A 1 -10.58 -3.77 31.48
N THR A 2 -10.49 -2.60 32.10
CA THR A 2 -9.91 -1.40 31.48
C THR A 2 -8.41 -1.63 31.32
N THR A 3 -8.00 -2.23 30.21
CA THR A 3 -6.59 -2.32 29.85
C THR A 3 -6.16 -0.93 29.42
N SER A 4 -5.72 -0.13 30.38
CA SER A 4 -5.02 1.12 30.12
C SER A 4 -3.82 0.82 29.25
N CYS A 5 -3.58 1.65 28.23
CA CYS A 5 -2.41 1.46 27.38
C CYS A 5 -1.13 1.40 28.24
N PRO A 6 -0.26 0.38 28.08
CA PRO A 6 0.92 0.21 28.95
C PRO A 6 1.86 1.41 28.96
N HIS A 7 1.83 2.23 27.92
CA HIS A 7 2.73 3.35 27.70
C HIS A 7 2.01 4.71 27.65
N GLY A 8 0.75 4.76 28.12
CA GLY A 8 -0.09 5.96 28.06
C GLY A 8 -0.86 6.07 26.74
N ALA A 9 -1.90 6.90 26.73
CA ALA A 9 -2.65 7.17 25.50
C ALA A 9 -1.87 8.19 24.65
N HIS A 10 -1.65 7.86 23.38
CA HIS A 10 -1.02 8.74 22.39
C HIS A 10 -2.07 9.28 21.40
N ALA A 11 -1.59 9.96 20.34
CA ALA A 11 -2.43 10.48 19.27
C ALA A 11 -3.42 9.43 18.73
N ARG A 12 -4.56 9.91 18.22
CA ARG A 12 -5.59 9.06 17.59
C ARG A 12 -5.26 8.82 16.12
N ARG A 13 -6.02 7.93 15.47
CA ARG A 13 -5.96 7.71 14.01
C ARG A 13 -5.98 9.06 13.26
N LYS A 14 -5.05 9.22 12.32
CA LYS A 14 -4.90 10.39 11.44
C LYS A 14 -5.53 10.15 10.07
N THR A 15 -5.58 8.91 9.59
CA THR A 15 -5.94 8.58 8.20
C THR A 15 -7.39 8.09 8.02
N SER A 16 -8.36 8.82 8.58
CA SER A 16 -9.78 8.51 8.38
C SER A 16 -10.32 9.13 7.09
N ARG A 17 -10.86 8.32 6.18
CA ARG A 17 -11.49 8.82 4.95
C ARG A 17 -12.84 9.44 5.25
N PRO A 18 -13.12 10.68 4.80
CA PRO A 18 -14.45 11.25 4.93
C PRO A 18 -15.51 10.32 4.32
N GLY A 19 -16.53 9.98 5.11
CA GLY A 19 -17.62 9.08 4.70
C GLY A 19 -17.37 7.59 4.96
N GLU A 20 -16.16 7.18 5.32
CA GLU A 20 -15.95 5.84 5.88
C GLU A 20 -16.39 5.82 7.34
N VAL A 21 -17.14 4.78 7.70
CA VAL A 21 -17.69 4.59 9.04
C VAL A 21 -17.21 3.23 9.56
N ASP A 22 -16.66 3.22 10.76
CA ASP A 22 -16.08 2.04 11.41
C ASP A 22 -17.08 1.36 12.37
N LEU A 23 -16.73 0.16 12.85
CA LEU A 23 -17.43 -0.45 13.97
C LEU A 23 -17.28 0.40 15.24
N PRO A 24 -18.32 0.54 16.09
CA PRO A 24 -19.64 -0.12 16.01
C PRO A 24 -20.72 0.71 15.27
N GLU A 25 -20.35 1.84 14.67
CA GLU A 25 -21.29 2.77 14.03
C GLU A 25 -21.84 2.21 12.70
N ALA A 26 -21.08 1.34 12.03
CA ALA A 26 -21.50 0.56 10.86
C ALA A 26 -21.68 -0.93 11.20
N PRO A 27 -22.55 -1.67 10.48
CA PRO A 27 -22.65 -3.12 10.63
C PRO A 27 -21.37 -3.84 10.17
N ALA A 28 -21.10 -5.00 10.75
CA ALA A 28 -19.94 -5.83 10.39
C ALA A 28 -20.02 -6.37 8.95
N ILE A 29 -21.24 -6.55 8.43
CA ILE A 29 -21.51 -6.87 7.04
C ILE A 29 -22.76 -6.15 6.55
N GLU A 30 -22.69 -5.56 5.35
CA GLU A 30 -23.85 -4.98 4.67
C GLU A 30 -23.67 -5.03 3.15
N VAL A 31 -24.77 -4.81 2.43
CA VAL A 31 -24.76 -4.71 0.96
C VAL A 31 -25.15 -3.29 0.56
N VAL A 32 -24.26 -2.59 -0.13
CA VAL A 32 -24.47 -1.24 -0.66
C VAL A 32 -24.16 -1.25 -2.15
N ASP A 33 -25.11 -0.81 -2.98
CA ASP A 33 -24.97 -0.79 -4.45
C ASP A 33 -24.51 -2.13 -5.06
N GLY A 34 -24.92 -3.25 -4.45
CA GLY A 34 -24.58 -4.60 -4.87
C GLY A 34 -23.19 -5.10 -4.46
N ALA A 35 -22.38 -4.26 -3.80
CA ALA A 35 -21.12 -4.65 -3.18
C ALA A 35 -21.33 -5.06 -1.71
N TRP A 36 -20.66 -6.13 -1.30
CA TRP A 36 -20.69 -6.63 0.07
C TRP A 36 -19.58 -5.98 0.88
N HIS A 37 -19.90 -5.07 1.78
CA HIS A 37 -18.93 -4.44 2.67
C HIS A 37 -18.74 -5.30 3.91
N VAL A 38 -17.51 -5.70 4.20
CA VAL A 38 -17.14 -6.56 5.32
C VAL A 38 -16.12 -5.81 6.20
N ARG A 39 -16.45 -5.62 7.47
CA ARG A 39 -15.69 -4.75 8.40
C ARG A 39 -15.16 -5.45 9.65
N SER A 40 -15.74 -6.56 10.08
CA SER A 40 -15.20 -7.25 11.26
C SER A 40 -13.91 -8.00 10.93
N LEU A 41 -12.97 -8.02 11.88
CA LEU A 41 -11.71 -8.72 11.72
C LEU A 41 -11.88 -10.20 11.35
N PRO A 42 -12.74 -10.99 12.03
CA PRO A 42 -12.89 -12.41 11.71
C PRO A 42 -13.46 -12.63 10.30
N LEU A 43 -14.46 -11.86 9.87
CA LEU A 43 -15.05 -12.01 8.53
C LEU A 43 -14.08 -11.60 7.42
N VAL A 44 -13.37 -10.47 7.58
CA VAL A 44 -12.34 -10.06 6.62
C VAL A 44 -11.28 -11.16 6.47
N LYS A 45 -10.83 -11.72 7.60
CA LYS A 45 -9.85 -12.81 7.61
C LYS A 45 -10.38 -14.08 6.97
N GLU A 46 -11.64 -14.42 7.20
CA GLU A 46 -12.30 -15.56 6.57
C GLU A 46 -12.33 -15.40 5.05
N VAL A 47 -12.81 -14.27 4.54
CA VAL A 47 -12.85 -14.01 3.09
C VAL A 47 -11.44 -14.07 2.48
N LEU A 48 -10.43 -13.46 3.11
CA LEU A 48 -9.05 -13.50 2.61
C LEU A 48 -8.44 -14.91 2.56
N ARG A 49 -8.97 -15.85 3.34
CA ARG A 49 -8.53 -17.26 3.38
C ARG A 49 -9.36 -18.18 2.49
N SER A 50 -10.51 -17.71 2.01
CA SER A 50 -11.40 -18.44 1.09
C SER A 50 -10.86 -18.45 -0.33
N THR A 51 -9.66 -19.00 -0.54
CA THR A 51 -8.93 -18.98 -1.83
C THR A 51 -9.55 -19.87 -2.91
N ALA A 52 -10.48 -20.74 -2.54
CA ALA A 52 -11.26 -21.54 -3.50
C ALA A 52 -12.52 -20.81 -3.96
N ALA A 53 -13.15 -20.03 -3.06
CA ALA A 53 -14.42 -19.37 -3.30
C ALA A 53 -14.27 -17.90 -3.75
N THR A 54 -13.08 -17.31 -3.65
CA THR A 54 -12.85 -15.91 -4.03
C THR A 54 -11.54 -15.71 -4.80
N VAL A 55 -11.54 -14.69 -5.67
CA VAL A 55 -10.38 -14.24 -6.47
C VAL A 55 -10.11 -12.75 -6.28
N GLN A 56 -8.92 -12.28 -6.67
CA GLN A 56 -8.58 -10.86 -6.66
C GLN A 56 -9.57 -10.02 -7.49
N ALA A 57 -10.05 -8.92 -6.90
CA ALA A 57 -10.89 -7.94 -7.59
C ALA A 57 -10.33 -6.51 -7.52
N GLY A 58 -9.29 -6.24 -6.72
CA GLY A 58 -8.69 -4.92 -6.60
C GLY A 58 -7.79 -4.52 -7.78
N PHE A 59 -7.14 -3.35 -7.66
CA PHE A 59 -6.06 -2.91 -8.56
C PHE A 59 -6.44 -2.86 -10.05
N ASN A 60 -7.70 -2.54 -10.36
CA ASN A 60 -8.23 -2.50 -11.73
C ASN A 60 -8.04 -3.82 -12.52
N VAL A 61 -8.03 -4.97 -11.84
CA VAL A 61 -7.80 -6.29 -12.49
C VAL A 61 -8.82 -6.58 -13.61
N ASP A 62 -10.08 -6.15 -13.45
CA ASP A 62 -11.11 -6.30 -14.48
C ASP A 62 -10.74 -5.51 -15.75
N MET A 63 -10.31 -4.25 -15.61
CA MET A 63 -9.87 -3.40 -16.73
C MET A 63 -8.68 -4.02 -17.46
N MET A 64 -7.69 -4.56 -16.72
CA MET A 64 -6.52 -5.19 -17.31
C MET A 64 -6.91 -6.43 -18.14
N ARG A 65 -7.75 -7.31 -17.58
CA ARG A 65 -8.21 -8.53 -18.26
C ARG A 65 -9.06 -8.22 -19.49
N GLU A 66 -9.96 -7.24 -19.40
CA GLU A 66 -10.79 -6.81 -20.53
C GLU A 66 -9.97 -6.15 -21.65
N GLY A 67 -8.92 -5.39 -21.29
CA GLY A 67 -8.01 -4.77 -22.25
C GLY A 67 -7.24 -5.80 -23.06
N THR A 68 -6.74 -6.86 -22.42
CA THR A 68 -6.07 -7.98 -23.08
C THR A 68 -7.01 -8.71 -24.04
N ALA A 69 -8.28 -8.93 -23.65
CA ALA A 69 -9.27 -9.60 -24.48
C ALA A 69 -9.66 -8.80 -25.74
N ARG A 70 -9.77 -7.48 -25.65
CA ARG A 70 -10.18 -6.61 -26.78
C ARG A 70 -9.06 -6.27 -27.75
N GLY A 71 -7.80 -6.39 -27.34
CA GLY A 71 -6.64 -5.90 -28.09
C GLY A 71 -5.99 -6.90 -29.05
N GLY A 72 -6.46 -8.16 -29.12
CA GLY A 72 -5.77 -9.22 -29.90
C GLY A 72 -4.31 -9.43 -29.46
N GLN A 73 -3.94 -9.01 -28.25
CA GLN A 73 -2.60 -9.17 -27.72
C GLN A 73 -2.33 -10.66 -27.46
N VAL A 74 -1.09 -11.08 -27.73
CA VAL A 74 -0.56 -12.39 -27.31
C VAL A 74 -0.92 -12.60 -25.83
N ALA A 75 -1.52 -13.73 -25.49
CA ALA A 75 -1.86 -14.07 -24.11
C ALA A 75 -0.59 -13.98 -23.23
N MET A 76 -0.47 -12.89 -22.46
CA MET A 76 0.60 -12.67 -21.49
C MET A 76 0.18 -13.28 -20.15
N ARG A 77 1.16 -13.71 -19.33
CA ARG A 77 0.88 -14.13 -17.96
C ARG A 77 0.33 -12.96 -17.13
N ASP A 78 -0.69 -13.26 -16.32
CA ASP A 78 -1.17 -12.33 -15.29
C ASP A 78 -0.06 -12.11 -14.24
N PRO A 79 0.16 -10.87 -13.78
CA PRO A 79 1.05 -10.60 -12.67
C PRO A 79 0.64 -11.36 -11.41
N ILE A 80 1.61 -11.67 -10.56
CA ILE A 80 1.39 -12.43 -9.32
C ILE A 80 0.28 -11.87 -8.42
N LEU A 81 0.09 -10.54 -8.41
CA LEU A 81 -0.96 -9.88 -7.63
C LEU A 81 -2.39 -10.23 -8.09
N PHE A 82 -2.55 -10.60 -9.36
CA PHE A 82 -3.84 -10.87 -10.02
C PHE A 82 -4.11 -12.37 -10.17
N THR A 83 -3.11 -13.22 -9.92
CA THR A 83 -3.25 -14.67 -9.99
C THR A 83 -3.81 -15.24 -8.69
N ASP A 84 -4.55 -16.34 -8.81
CA ASP A 84 -5.10 -17.10 -7.69
C ASP A 84 -4.81 -18.60 -7.83
N GLY A 85 -5.11 -19.38 -6.80
CA GLY A 85 -5.04 -20.83 -6.85
C GLY A 85 -3.62 -21.41 -6.96
N PRO A 86 -3.43 -22.56 -7.65
CA PRO A 86 -2.15 -23.25 -7.74
C PRO A 86 -1.03 -22.44 -8.40
N GLU A 87 -1.34 -21.63 -9.43
CA GLU A 87 -0.35 -20.81 -10.13
C GLU A 87 0.21 -19.73 -9.22
N HIS A 88 -0.66 -18.99 -8.53
CA HIS A 88 -0.25 -18.01 -7.54
C HIS A 88 0.66 -18.63 -6.46
N ARG A 89 0.28 -19.80 -5.92
CA ARG A 89 1.11 -20.49 -4.91
C ARG A 89 2.49 -20.86 -5.45
N ARG A 90 2.57 -21.32 -6.70
CA ARG A 90 3.87 -21.59 -7.36
C ARG A 90 4.69 -20.32 -7.45
N GLN A 91 4.17 -19.27 -8.10
CA GLN A 91 4.86 -17.99 -8.27
C GLN A 91 5.35 -17.43 -6.93
N ARG A 92 4.48 -17.40 -5.91
CA ARG A 92 4.82 -16.91 -4.56
C ARG A 92 5.94 -17.70 -3.91
N SER A 93 5.89 -19.03 -4.00
CA SER A 93 6.90 -19.89 -3.39
C SER A 93 8.31 -19.63 -3.94
N MET A 94 8.40 -19.27 -5.22
CA MET A 94 9.68 -19.06 -5.89
C MET A 94 10.35 -17.74 -5.50
N ILE A 95 9.56 -16.67 -5.29
CA ILE A 95 10.08 -15.36 -4.90
C ILE A 95 10.18 -15.14 -3.39
N ALA A 96 9.53 -15.98 -2.57
CA ALA A 96 9.45 -15.78 -1.12
C ALA A 96 10.83 -15.63 -0.44
N ARG A 97 11.85 -16.32 -0.97
CA ARG A 97 13.22 -16.27 -0.43
C ARG A 97 13.84 -14.86 -0.44
N TYR A 98 13.43 -14.00 -1.39
CA TYR A 98 13.93 -12.62 -1.49
C TYR A 98 13.36 -11.72 -0.40
N PHE A 99 12.20 -12.07 0.17
CA PHE A 99 11.49 -11.28 1.18
C PHE A 99 11.55 -11.88 2.59
N ALA A 100 12.21 -13.03 2.76
CA ALA A 100 12.33 -13.67 4.06
C ALA A 100 13.07 -12.75 5.06
N PRO A 101 12.67 -12.68 6.34
CA PRO A 101 13.26 -11.74 7.32
C PRO A 101 14.80 -11.81 7.38
N ALA A 102 15.36 -13.02 7.42
CA ALA A 102 16.81 -13.22 7.45
C ALA A 102 17.49 -12.73 6.15
N THR A 103 16.84 -12.87 5.00
CA THR A 103 17.33 -12.31 3.72
C THR A 103 17.28 -10.79 3.77
N VAL A 104 16.18 -10.21 4.28
CA VAL A 104 16.00 -8.76 4.37
C VAL A 104 17.15 -8.13 5.17
N SER A 105 17.39 -8.59 6.39
CA SER A 105 18.45 -8.07 7.24
C SER A 105 19.83 -8.26 6.60
N ARG A 106 20.12 -9.46 6.08
CA ARG A 106 21.46 -9.81 5.56
C ARG A 106 21.80 -9.13 4.23
N ARG A 107 20.82 -8.99 3.33
CA ARG A 107 21.06 -8.57 1.94
C ARG A 107 20.80 -7.09 1.71
N TYR A 108 19.80 -6.54 2.39
CA TYR A 108 19.36 -5.17 2.15
C TYR A 108 19.66 -4.23 3.32
N GLY A 109 20.06 -4.75 4.48
CA GLY A 109 20.36 -3.94 5.67
C GLY A 109 21.46 -2.90 5.45
N ASP A 110 22.55 -3.27 4.77
CA ASP A 110 23.64 -2.34 4.45
C ASP A 110 23.18 -1.25 3.48
N LEU A 111 22.44 -1.63 2.43
CA LEU A 111 21.85 -0.68 1.48
C LEU A 111 20.90 0.30 2.20
N MET A 112 20.00 -0.22 3.04
CA MET A 112 19.06 0.59 3.81
C MET A 112 19.81 1.57 4.72
N SER A 113 20.90 1.12 5.35
CA SER A 113 21.72 1.95 6.24
C SER A 113 22.48 3.03 5.47
N GLU A 114 23.15 2.68 4.37
CA GLU A 114 23.87 3.62 3.51
C GLU A 114 22.93 4.72 2.99
N ARG A 115 21.74 4.33 2.50
CA ARG A 115 20.75 5.28 2.00
C ARG A 115 20.19 6.15 3.11
N ALA A 116 19.93 5.60 4.30
CA ALA A 116 19.46 6.38 5.43
C ALA A 116 20.53 7.37 5.92
N ASP A 117 21.79 6.97 5.97
CA ASP A 117 22.91 7.85 6.36
C ASP A 117 23.10 9.00 5.36
N ALA A 118 22.98 8.72 4.07
CA ALA A 118 23.01 9.75 3.02
C ALA A 118 21.85 10.75 3.16
N ILE A 119 20.64 10.27 3.46
CA ILE A 119 19.46 11.11 3.71
C ILE A 119 19.69 11.99 4.94
N VAL A 120 20.19 11.43 6.04
CA VAL A 120 20.48 12.16 7.28
C VAL A 120 21.53 13.24 7.04
N ALA A 121 22.57 12.95 6.26
CA ALA A 121 23.58 13.93 5.89
C ALA A 121 22.99 15.08 5.05
N HIS A 122 22.12 14.75 4.08
CA HIS A 122 21.41 15.75 3.29
C HIS A 122 20.50 16.63 4.16
N VAL A 123 19.62 16.03 4.98
CA VAL A 123 18.72 16.76 5.88
C VAL A 123 19.51 17.69 6.80
N ARG A 124 20.59 17.20 7.42
CA ARG A 124 21.46 18.02 8.28
C ARG A 124 22.04 19.22 7.53
N ALA A 125 22.49 19.05 6.29
CA ALA A 125 23.07 20.12 5.50
C ALA A 125 22.03 21.18 5.10
N GLU A 126 20.82 20.76 4.71
CA GLU A 126 19.73 21.66 4.36
C GLU A 126 19.28 22.50 5.57
N LEU A 127 19.09 21.85 6.72
CA LEU A 127 18.70 22.54 7.95
C LEU A 127 19.77 23.51 8.45
N ALA A 128 21.06 23.12 8.36
CA ALA A 128 22.17 24.01 8.71
C ALA A 128 22.24 25.26 7.81
N ALA A 129 21.70 25.17 6.59
CA ALA A 129 21.56 26.28 5.68
C ALA A 129 20.23 27.05 5.84
N GLY A 130 19.46 26.76 6.90
CA GLY A 130 18.18 27.41 7.21
C GLY A 130 17.04 27.02 6.25
N ARG A 131 17.19 25.94 5.49
CA ARG A 131 16.16 25.44 4.56
C ARG A 131 15.30 24.37 5.23
N ARG A 132 14.09 24.20 4.72
CA ARG A 132 13.19 23.09 5.07
C ARG A 132 13.42 21.93 4.11
N VAL A 133 12.99 20.74 4.53
CA VAL A 133 13.18 19.51 3.74
C VAL A 133 11.87 18.75 3.60
N GLU A 134 11.47 18.44 2.37
CA GLU A 134 10.26 17.67 2.09
C GLU A 134 10.49 16.17 2.34
N LEU A 135 9.91 15.64 3.41
CA LEU A 135 10.12 14.24 3.82
C LEU A 135 9.43 13.26 2.86
N SER A 136 8.27 13.60 2.30
CA SER A 136 7.52 12.64 1.47
C SER A 136 8.27 12.27 0.17
N GLU A 137 9.00 13.23 -0.43
CA GLU A 137 9.86 12.97 -1.59
C GLU A 137 11.08 12.12 -1.24
N ILE A 138 11.72 12.41 -0.10
CA ILE A 138 12.86 11.64 0.40
C ILE A 138 12.44 10.19 0.70
N ALA A 139 11.30 10.01 1.36
CA ALA A 139 10.74 8.71 1.70
C ALA A 139 10.43 7.89 0.43
N LEU A 140 9.96 8.53 -0.64
CA LEU A 140 9.78 7.87 -1.93
C LEU A 140 11.11 7.38 -2.49
N GLY A 141 12.10 8.27 -2.60
CA GLY A 141 13.41 7.94 -3.16
C GLY A 141 14.09 6.79 -2.41
N TYR A 142 13.95 6.79 -1.08
CA TYR A 142 14.42 5.72 -0.20
C TYR A 142 13.73 4.37 -0.50
N SER A 143 12.40 4.35 -0.47
CA SER A 143 11.62 3.12 -0.69
C SER A 143 11.82 2.56 -2.09
N VAL A 144 11.92 3.44 -3.10
CA VAL A 144 12.24 3.05 -4.49
C VAL A 144 13.62 2.42 -4.57
N ALA A 145 14.63 2.97 -3.89
CA ALA A 145 15.98 2.40 -3.90
C ALA A 145 16.02 0.99 -3.30
N VAL A 146 15.37 0.79 -2.15
CA VAL A 146 15.33 -0.50 -1.46
C VAL A 146 14.56 -1.54 -2.27
N ALA A 147 13.33 -1.22 -2.70
CA ALA A 147 12.51 -2.14 -3.49
C ALA A 147 13.17 -2.49 -4.83
N ALA A 148 13.83 -1.54 -5.50
CA ALA A 148 14.54 -1.78 -6.74
C ALA A 148 15.66 -2.81 -6.58
N ALA A 149 16.36 -2.84 -5.43
CA ALA A 149 17.38 -3.84 -5.15
C ALA A 149 16.80 -5.25 -4.94
N VAL A 150 15.56 -5.36 -4.41
CA VAL A 150 14.87 -6.65 -4.29
C VAL A 150 14.40 -7.15 -5.66
N ILE A 151 13.82 -6.25 -6.45
CA ILE A 151 13.23 -6.57 -7.75
C ILE A 151 14.33 -6.84 -8.79
N GLY A 152 15.44 -6.11 -8.73
CA GLY A 152 16.51 -6.15 -9.73
C GLY A 152 16.43 -5.01 -10.75
N LEU A 153 15.92 -3.83 -10.35
CA LEU A 153 15.84 -2.61 -11.19
C LEU A 153 16.99 -1.64 -10.87
N THR A 154 18.22 -2.17 -10.78
CA THR A 154 19.40 -1.45 -10.28
C THR A 154 20.12 -0.62 -11.36
N GLU A 155 19.76 -0.82 -12.63
CA GLU A 155 20.34 -0.16 -13.80
C GLU A 155 19.58 1.11 -14.20
N SER A 156 18.85 1.70 -13.25
CA SER A 156 18.05 2.90 -13.43
C SER A 156 18.47 4.00 -12.46
N ASP A 157 18.28 5.25 -12.90
CA ASP A 157 18.29 6.40 -12.00
C ASP A 157 17.07 6.33 -11.07
N THR A 158 17.31 6.07 -9.79
CA THR A 158 16.27 5.91 -8.75
C THR A 158 15.33 7.11 -8.68
N ALA A 159 15.85 8.34 -8.76
CA ALA A 159 15.02 9.55 -8.70
C ALA A 159 14.11 9.66 -9.94
N GLY A 160 14.65 9.35 -11.11
CA GLY A 160 13.88 9.25 -12.35
C GLY A 160 12.84 8.15 -12.31
N MET A 161 13.16 6.99 -11.74
CA MET A 161 12.26 5.85 -11.60
C MET A 161 11.08 6.20 -10.70
N ALA A 162 11.34 6.84 -9.55
CA ALA A 162 10.32 7.33 -8.64
C ALA A 162 9.27 8.19 -9.36
N ARG A 163 9.73 9.23 -10.09
CA ARG A 163 8.84 10.11 -10.87
C ARG A 163 8.05 9.39 -11.96
N ARG A 164 8.63 8.35 -12.60
CA ARG A 164 7.94 7.56 -13.63
C ARG A 164 6.85 6.68 -13.02
N LEU A 165 7.13 6.07 -11.88
CA LEU A 165 6.18 5.23 -11.15
C LEU A 165 5.02 6.04 -10.59
N GLU A 166 5.26 7.22 -10.00
CA GLU A 166 4.16 8.09 -9.54
C GLU A 166 3.18 8.45 -10.65
N ARG A 167 3.70 8.79 -11.84
CA ARG A 167 2.87 9.07 -13.02
C ARG A 167 2.07 7.86 -13.49
N LEU A 168 2.61 6.65 -13.30
CA LEU A 168 1.90 5.41 -13.62
C LEU A 168 0.76 5.14 -12.63
N PHE A 169 0.86 5.60 -11.39
CA PHE A 169 -0.18 5.38 -10.39
C PHE A 169 -1.28 6.45 -10.41
N SER A 170 -1.15 7.48 -11.24
CA SER A 170 -2.22 8.44 -11.56
C SER A 170 -3.29 7.88 -12.53
N ILE A 171 -3.31 6.56 -12.78
CA ILE A 171 -4.37 5.92 -13.58
C ILE A 171 -5.69 6.01 -12.82
N PRO A 172 -6.80 6.44 -13.46
CA PRO A 172 -8.11 6.45 -12.84
C PRO A 172 -8.48 5.07 -12.31
N TRP A 173 -8.81 5.02 -11.03
CA TRP A 173 -9.36 3.84 -10.40
C TRP A 173 -10.72 3.48 -11.03
N GLN A 174 -10.93 2.19 -11.25
CA GLN A 174 -12.21 1.64 -11.68
C GLN A 174 -12.70 0.69 -10.59
N PRO A 175 -13.77 1.05 -9.85
CA PRO A 175 -14.33 0.18 -8.83
C PRO A 175 -14.68 -1.18 -9.44
N PRO A 176 -14.40 -2.28 -8.74
CA PRO A 176 -14.86 -3.59 -9.16
C PRO A 176 -16.39 -3.56 -9.15
N ARG A 177 -17.01 -3.92 -10.27
CA ARG A 177 -18.48 -3.95 -10.38
C ARG A 177 -19.00 -5.35 -10.07
N PRO A 178 -20.13 -5.48 -9.35
CA PRO A 178 -20.85 -6.74 -9.28
C PRO A 178 -21.11 -7.26 -10.69
N ARG A 179 -20.96 -8.58 -10.89
CA ARG A 179 -21.38 -9.24 -12.13
C ARG A 179 -22.68 -9.96 -11.84
N ASP A 180 -23.71 -9.70 -12.65
CA ASP A 180 -24.94 -10.48 -12.60
C ASP A 180 -24.59 -11.93 -12.97
N ALA A 181 -25.05 -12.90 -12.18
CA ALA A 181 -24.82 -14.32 -12.44
C ALA A 181 -25.43 -14.80 -13.78
N GLU A 182 -26.31 -14.00 -14.38
CA GLU A 182 -27.05 -14.28 -15.62
C GLU A 182 -26.58 -13.48 -16.84
N ALA A 183 -25.55 -12.62 -16.72
CA ALA A 183 -25.04 -11.88 -17.87
C ALA A 183 -24.21 -12.81 -18.78
N ASP A 184 -24.87 -13.28 -19.85
CA ASP A 184 -24.28 -14.02 -20.95
C ASP A 184 -23.00 -13.32 -21.46
N PRO A 185 -21.83 -13.99 -21.52
CA PRO A 185 -20.59 -13.40 -22.02
C PRO A 185 -20.70 -12.89 -23.47
N GLU A 186 -21.73 -13.30 -24.22
CA GLU A 186 -22.03 -12.78 -25.57
C GLU A 186 -22.97 -11.55 -25.57
N ALA A 187 -23.60 -11.17 -24.45
CA ALA A 187 -24.50 -10.02 -24.38
C ALA A 187 -23.78 -8.65 -24.38
N SER A 188 -22.46 -8.64 -24.37
CA SER A 188 -21.60 -7.46 -24.60
C SER A 188 -21.73 -6.91 -26.04
N ASP A 189 -22.31 -7.68 -26.97
CA ASP A 189 -22.50 -7.28 -28.38
C ASP A 189 -23.93 -6.81 -28.70
N ALA A 190 -24.68 -6.33 -27.70
CA ALA A 190 -25.94 -5.64 -27.99
C ALA A 190 -25.67 -4.43 -28.92
N PRO A 191 -26.26 -4.37 -30.12
CA PRO A 191 -26.05 -3.25 -31.02
C PRO A 191 -26.47 -1.96 -30.34
N ALA A 192 -25.71 -0.88 -30.57
CA ALA A 192 -25.85 0.45 -29.98
C ALA A 192 -27.17 1.18 -30.38
N ASN A 193 -28.32 0.54 -30.18
CA ASN A 193 -29.65 0.99 -30.56
C ASN A 193 -30.69 0.78 -29.45
N SER A 194 -30.30 0.89 -28.17
CA SER A 194 -31.26 1.36 -27.17
C SER A 194 -31.48 2.88 -27.37
N PRO A 195 -32.70 3.42 -27.17
CA PRO A 195 -32.98 4.83 -27.34
C PRO A 195 -32.37 5.63 -26.18
N THR A 196 -31.04 5.77 -26.19
CA THR A 196 -30.30 6.69 -25.33
C THR A 196 -30.55 8.11 -25.83
N THR A 197 -30.97 8.99 -24.93
CA THR A 197 -31.20 10.41 -25.21
C THR A 197 -29.90 11.05 -25.74
N VAL A 198 -30.03 12.08 -26.59
CA VAL A 198 -28.88 12.82 -27.17
C VAL A 198 -27.82 13.23 -26.11
N PRO A 199 -28.19 13.68 -24.89
CA PRO A 199 -27.24 13.97 -23.82
C PRO A 199 -26.42 12.74 -23.37
N ALA A 200 -27.05 11.57 -23.25
CA ALA A 200 -26.38 10.34 -22.82
C ALA A 200 -25.35 9.83 -23.86
N ARG A 201 -25.67 9.95 -25.15
CA ARG A 201 -24.73 9.61 -26.24
C ARG A 201 -23.53 10.56 -26.28
N LEU A 202 -23.75 11.84 -26.03
CA LEU A 202 -22.67 12.83 -25.98
C LEU A 202 -21.76 12.58 -24.77
N ALA A 203 -22.34 12.32 -23.59
CA ALA A 203 -21.60 11.95 -22.38
C ALA A 203 -20.79 10.66 -22.56
N ALA A 204 -21.36 9.62 -23.16
CA ALA A 204 -20.66 8.38 -23.47
C ALA A 204 -19.47 8.58 -24.42
N ARG A 205 -19.62 9.46 -25.43
CA ARG A 205 -18.53 9.81 -26.35
C ARG A 205 -17.42 10.60 -25.66
N PHE A 206 -17.75 11.56 -24.79
CA PHE A 206 -16.75 12.27 -23.99
C PHE A 206 -16.02 11.34 -23.03
N ALA A 207 -16.72 10.44 -22.35
CA ALA A 207 -16.12 9.43 -21.50
C ALA A 207 -15.19 8.49 -22.29
N ALA A 208 -15.60 8.04 -23.49
CA ALA A 208 -14.76 7.21 -24.35
C ALA A 208 -13.47 7.94 -24.80
N ILE A 209 -13.57 9.22 -25.17
CA ILE A 209 -12.40 10.04 -25.54
C ILE A 209 -11.47 10.26 -24.34
N ALA A 210 -12.03 10.58 -23.16
CA ALA A 210 -11.27 10.76 -21.93
C ALA A 210 -10.57 9.46 -21.51
N ASN A 211 -11.25 8.32 -21.60
CA ASN A 211 -10.67 7.00 -21.33
C ASN A 211 -9.58 6.66 -22.34
N ALA A 212 -9.77 6.91 -23.64
CA ALA A 212 -8.73 6.68 -24.65
C ALA A 212 -7.49 7.54 -24.41
N ALA A 213 -7.66 8.83 -24.08
CA ALA A 213 -6.56 9.73 -23.75
C ALA A 213 -5.80 9.28 -22.50
N THR A 214 -6.52 8.80 -21.48
CA THR A 214 -5.96 8.22 -20.27
C THR A 214 -5.17 6.95 -20.56
N SER A 215 -5.73 6.02 -21.35
CA SER A 215 -5.04 4.79 -21.75
C SER A 215 -3.78 5.06 -22.57
N MET A 216 -3.79 6.08 -23.46
CA MET A 216 -2.58 6.49 -24.19
C MET A 216 -1.51 7.05 -23.27
N LYS A 217 -1.88 7.87 -22.27
CA LYS A 217 -0.93 8.37 -21.25
C LYS A 217 -0.35 7.24 -20.41
N ALA A 218 -1.19 6.31 -19.96
CA ALA A 218 -0.75 5.13 -19.21
C ALA A 218 0.21 4.26 -20.05
N ALA A 219 -0.14 3.97 -21.31
CA ALA A 219 0.72 3.23 -22.23
C ALA A 219 2.05 3.94 -22.50
N GLY A 220 2.03 5.28 -22.67
CA GLY A 220 3.24 6.08 -22.80
C GLY A 220 4.12 6.05 -21.55
N GLY A 221 3.50 6.10 -20.36
CA GLY A 221 4.19 5.94 -19.07
C GLY A 221 4.85 4.58 -18.94
N VAL A 222 4.13 3.50 -19.26
CA VAL A 222 4.65 2.12 -19.20
C VAL A 222 5.78 1.94 -20.21
N GLY A 223 5.63 2.47 -21.41
CA GLY A 223 6.68 2.45 -22.43
C GLY A 223 7.95 3.17 -21.97
N LEU A 224 7.82 4.33 -21.32
CA LEU A 224 8.98 5.05 -20.78
C LEU A 224 9.64 4.30 -19.61
N PHE A 225 8.85 3.72 -18.71
CA PHE A 225 9.33 2.87 -17.62
C PHE A 225 10.07 1.64 -18.15
N TYR A 226 9.52 0.96 -19.16
CA TYR A 226 10.20 -0.13 -19.83
C TYR A 226 11.56 0.31 -20.40
N LEU A 227 11.58 1.41 -21.17
CA LEU A 227 12.79 1.85 -21.86
C LEU A 227 13.89 2.32 -20.91
N LYS A 228 13.53 2.93 -19.77
CA LYS A 228 14.48 3.55 -18.84
C LYS A 228 14.83 2.70 -17.63
N ASP A 229 13.96 1.78 -17.22
CA ASP A 229 14.11 1.01 -15.99
C ASP A 229 14.25 -0.48 -16.26
N VAL A 230 13.24 -1.07 -16.92
CA VAL A 230 13.15 -2.53 -17.05
C VAL A 230 14.11 -3.07 -18.10
N ARG A 231 14.19 -2.44 -19.28
CA ARG A 231 15.04 -2.90 -20.39
C ARG A 231 16.54 -2.91 -20.03
N PRO A 232 17.10 -1.86 -19.39
CA PRO A 232 18.49 -1.90 -18.92
C PRO A 232 18.74 -3.04 -17.92
N ALA A 233 17.83 -3.21 -16.95
CA ALA A 233 17.91 -4.27 -15.95
C ALA A 233 17.86 -5.67 -16.58
N VAL A 234 16.87 -5.92 -17.44
CA VAL A 234 16.73 -7.19 -18.17
C VAL A 234 17.98 -7.49 -19.00
N ARG A 235 18.55 -6.49 -19.69
CA ARG A 235 19.79 -6.68 -20.43
C ARG A 235 20.94 -7.08 -19.52
N ALA A 236 21.12 -6.36 -18.40
CA ALA A 236 22.17 -6.67 -17.44
C ALA A 236 22.02 -8.07 -16.85
N ARG A 237 20.80 -8.49 -16.52
CA ARG A 237 20.51 -9.83 -15.95
C ARG A 237 20.60 -10.98 -16.96
N ARG A 238 20.37 -10.71 -18.25
CA ARG A 238 20.67 -11.68 -19.33
C ARG A 238 22.17 -11.95 -19.46
N GLU A 239 23.00 -10.93 -19.27
CA GLU A 239 24.46 -11.05 -19.35
C GLU A 239 25.05 -11.61 -18.03
N HIS A 240 24.54 -11.14 -16.89
CA HIS A 240 25.01 -11.48 -15.54
C HIS A 240 23.81 -11.67 -14.59
N PRO A 241 23.25 -12.90 -14.50
CA PRO A 241 22.16 -13.21 -13.58
C PRO A 241 22.53 -12.90 -12.12
N GLN A 242 21.55 -12.46 -11.34
CA GLN A 242 21.71 -12.14 -9.92
C GLN A 242 20.61 -12.80 -9.07
N GLU A 243 20.74 -12.71 -7.76
CA GLU A 243 19.71 -13.19 -6.83
C GLU A 243 18.61 -12.13 -6.61
N ASP A 244 17.82 -11.87 -7.65
CA ASP A 244 16.69 -10.93 -7.63
C ASP A 244 15.49 -11.44 -8.43
N VAL A 245 14.36 -10.71 -8.36
CA VAL A 245 13.10 -11.10 -9.02
C VAL A 245 13.24 -11.10 -10.54
N VAL A 246 13.87 -10.10 -11.14
CA VAL A 246 14.04 -10.03 -12.61
C VAL A 246 14.84 -11.22 -13.14
N SER A 247 15.94 -11.58 -12.48
CA SER A 247 16.74 -12.76 -12.85
C SER A 247 15.90 -14.04 -12.74
N HIS A 248 15.11 -14.17 -11.67
CA HIS A 248 14.20 -15.30 -11.52
C HIS A 248 13.14 -15.36 -12.62
N LEU A 249 12.51 -14.25 -12.97
CA LEU A 249 11.50 -14.20 -14.04
C LEU A 249 12.11 -14.59 -15.41
N LEU A 250 13.35 -14.16 -15.68
CA LEU A 250 14.09 -14.58 -16.87
C LEU A 250 14.36 -16.08 -16.91
N GLU A 251 14.76 -16.69 -15.78
CA GLU A 251 14.93 -18.14 -15.66
C GLU A 251 13.63 -18.92 -15.93
N GLN A 252 12.48 -18.34 -15.58
CA GLN A 252 11.16 -18.93 -15.83
C GLN A 252 10.62 -18.66 -17.24
N GLY A 253 11.39 -17.99 -18.11
CA GLY A 253 11.02 -17.72 -19.49
C GLY A 253 9.95 -16.64 -19.65
N TYR A 254 9.88 -15.68 -18.71
CA TYR A 254 9.06 -14.48 -18.88
C TYR A 254 9.65 -13.58 -19.97
N THR A 255 8.78 -13.01 -20.78
CA THR A 255 9.11 -12.04 -21.82
C THR A 255 9.27 -10.63 -21.22
N ASP A 256 9.97 -9.74 -21.94
CA ASP A 256 10.21 -8.36 -21.49
C ASP A 256 8.90 -7.60 -21.14
N PRO A 257 7.79 -7.74 -21.90
CA PRO A 257 6.49 -7.17 -21.51
C PRO A 257 5.89 -7.77 -20.22
N GLU A 258 6.01 -9.08 -20.02
CA GLU A 258 5.53 -9.73 -18.79
C GLU A 258 6.35 -9.27 -17.57
N ILE A 259 7.68 -9.22 -17.71
CA ILE A 259 8.59 -8.67 -16.67
C ILE A 259 8.25 -7.20 -16.37
N THR A 260 7.93 -6.41 -17.40
CA THR A 260 7.53 -5.01 -17.21
C THR A 260 6.26 -4.90 -16.37
N THR A 261 5.26 -5.75 -16.65
CA THR A 261 3.98 -5.74 -15.92
C THR A 261 4.16 -6.17 -14.47
N GLU A 262 5.01 -7.18 -14.21
CA GLU A 262 5.43 -7.56 -12.87
C GLU A 262 6.14 -6.40 -12.14
N CYS A 263 7.10 -5.74 -12.79
CA CYS A 263 7.85 -4.62 -12.21
C CYS A 263 6.94 -3.43 -11.83
N VAL A 264 5.94 -3.10 -12.65
CA VAL A 264 4.93 -2.07 -12.32
C VAL A 264 4.14 -2.49 -11.07
N THR A 265 3.76 -3.76 -10.99
CA THR A 265 3.00 -4.31 -9.86
C THR A 265 3.82 -4.24 -8.56
N TYR A 266 5.10 -4.65 -8.58
CA TYR A 266 5.99 -4.50 -7.42
C TYR A 266 6.27 -3.05 -7.08
N GLY A 267 6.38 -2.16 -8.08
CA GLY A 267 6.53 -0.72 -7.85
C GLY A 267 5.35 -0.15 -7.06
N ALA A 268 4.12 -0.49 -7.44
CA ALA A 268 2.92 -0.06 -6.72
C ALA A 268 2.90 -0.63 -5.29
N ALA A 269 3.18 -1.93 -5.16
CA ALA A 269 3.02 -2.66 -3.92
C ALA A 269 4.11 -2.39 -2.88
N GLY A 270 5.35 -2.13 -3.31
CA GLY A 270 6.52 -2.04 -2.42
C GLY A 270 7.17 -0.66 -2.33
N MET A 271 6.88 0.27 -3.23
CA MET A 271 7.51 1.60 -3.22
C MET A 271 6.57 2.67 -2.69
N VAL A 272 5.34 2.70 -3.21
CA VAL A 272 4.33 3.69 -2.82
C VAL A 272 3.86 3.45 -1.40
N THR A 273 3.47 2.21 -1.09
CA THR A 273 2.88 1.88 0.21
C THR A 273 3.85 2.14 1.37
N THR A 274 5.13 1.76 1.22
CA THR A 274 6.11 2.04 2.28
C THR A 274 6.38 3.53 2.43
N ARG A 275 6.41 4.33 1.36
CA ARG A 275 6.50 5.80 1.49
C ARG A 275 5.41 6.32 2.42
N GLU A 276 4.15 5.97 2.17
CA GLU A 276 3.02 6.48 2.96
C GLU A 276 3.08 5.99 4.41
N TYR A 277 3.54 4.75 4.61
CA TYR A 277 3.75 4.21 5.94
C TYR A 277 4.84 4.96 6.71
N LEU A 278 5.99 5.20 6.07
CA LEU A 278 7.11 5.93 6.66
C LEU A 278 6.68 7.35 7.06
N CYS A 279 5.95 8.04 6.18
CA CYS A 279 5.46 9.39 6.45
C CYS A 279 4.46 9.42 7.61
N VAL A 280 3.50 8.49 7.68
CA VAL A 280 2.53 8.49 8.79
C VAL A 280 3.19 8.15 10.13
N VAL A 281 4.18 7.24 10.14
CA VAL A 281 4.94 6.91 11.36
C VAL A 281 5.74 8.13 11.81
N ALA A 282 6.46 8.80 10.89
CA ALA A 282 7.17 10.03 11.19
C ALA A 282 6.22 11.11 11.71
N TRP A 283 5.01 11.21 11.17
CA TRP A 283 4.01 12.19 11.61
C TRP A 283 3.52 11.92 13.03
N HIS A 284 3.28 10.66 13.42
CA HIS A 284 2.98 10.30 14.80
C HIS A 284 4.14 10.62 15.75
N LEU A 285 5.37 10.30 15.35
CA LEU A 285 6.56 10.52 16.18
C LEU A 285 6.94 12.00 16.30
N LEU A 286 6.74 12.82 15.27
CA LEU A 286 7.12 14.24 15.32
C LEU A 286 6.11 15.11 16.07
N GLU A 287 4.85 14.66 16.23
CA GLU A 287 3.84 15.37 17.04
C GLU A 287 3.79 14.91 18.50
N ASP A 288 4.38 13.76 18.81
CA ASP A 288 4.39 13.18 20.16
C ASP A 288 5.81 12.91 20.65
N ASP A 289 6.37 13.88 21.38
CA ASP A 289 7.71 13.81 21.96
C ASP A 289 7.91 12.65 22.94
N ALA A 290 6.86 12.18 23.61
CA ALA A 290 6.95 11.04 24.52
C ALA A 290 7.10 9.74 23.71
N LEU A 291 6.29 9.59 22.65
CA LEU A 291 6.38 8.47 21.72
C LEU A 291 7.74 8.46 21.00
N ARG A 292 8.22 9.61 20.51
CA ARG A 292 9.52 9.74 19.85
C ARG A 292 10.68 9.35 20.75
N ARG A 293 10.72 9.88 21.97
CA ARG A 293 11.79 9.53 22.93
C ARG A 293 11.79 8.05 23.27
N ARG A 294 10.61 7.44 23.39
CA ARG A 294 10.48 5.99 23.59
C ARG A 294 11.04 5.23 22.40
N TYR A 295 10.61 5.57 21.19
CA TYR A 295 11.06 4.95 19.95
C TYR A 295 12.59 4.97 19.82
N LEU A 296 13.22 6.13 20.09
CA LEU A 296 14.67 6.29 20.02
C LEU A 296 15.45 5.55 21.13
N ALA A 297 14.82 5.29 22.27
CA ALA A 297 15.43 4.59 23.40
C ALA A 297 15.20 3.06 23.37
N ALA A 298 14.20 2.62 22.61
CA ALA A 298 13.76 1.23 22.52
C ALA A 298 14.75 0.35 21.73
N ASP A 299 14.78 -0.95 22.06
CA ASP A 299 15.44 -1.95 21.22
C ASP A 299 14.63 -2.25 19.94
N GLU A 300 15.19 -3.04 19.03
CA GLU A 300 14.54 -3.34 17.74
C GLU A 300 13.18 -4.03 17.92
N THR A 301 13.05 -4.92 18.91
CA THR A 301 11.80 -5.67 19.13
C THR A 301 10.68 -4.74 19.55
N GLU A 302 10.98 -3.82 20.47
CA GLU A 302 10.01 -2.83 20.91
C GLU A 302 9.70 -1.80 19.81
N ARG A 303 10.71 -1.30 19.07
CA ARG A 303 10.45 -0.40 17.93
C ARG A 303 9.56 -1.05 16.89
N HIS A 304 9.80 -2.31 16.53
CA HIS A 304 8.93 -3.05 15.61
C HIS A 304 7.50 -3.22 16.17
N ALA A 305 7.35 -3.45 17.48
CA ALA A 305 6.02 -3.49 18.09
C ALA A 305 5.29 -2.13 18.01
N MET A 306 6.00 -1.01 18.18
CA MET A 306 5.46 0.34 17.99
C MET A 306 5.04 0.58 16.54
N LEU A 307 5.90 0.20 15.59
CA LEU A 307 5.63 0.26 14.15
C LEU A 307 4.38 -0.55 13.81
N HIS A 308 4.29 -1.80 14.26
CA HIS A 308 3.11 -2.64 14.03
C HIS A 308 1.82 -2.03 14.59
N GLU A 309 1.85 -1.43 15.78
CA GLU A 309 0.67 -0.74 16.32
C GLU A 309 0.28 0.49 15.49
N ILE A 310 1.24 1.31 15.04
CA ILE A 310 0.95 2.43 14.14
C ILE A 310 0.36 1.90 12.83
N LEU A 311 0.91 0.81 12.27
CA LEU A 311 0.39 0.19 11.05
C LEU A 311 -1.01 -0.42 11.23
N ARG A 312 -1.32 -0.97 12.41
CA ARG A 312 -2.69 -1.40 12.74
C ARG A 312 -3.62 -0.20 12.70
N LEU A 313 -3.24 0.90 13.35
CA LEU A 313 -4.04 2.10 13.45
C LEU A 313 -4.22 2.79 12.08
N GLU A 314 -3.16 2.83 11.28
CA GLU A 314 -3.02 3.53 9.99
C GLU A 314 -2.70 2.54 8.86
N PRO A 315 -3.62 1.64 8.47
CA PRO A 315 -3.36 0.73 7.36
C PRO A 315 -3.25 1.52 6.06
N VAL A 316 -2.09 1.46 5.40
CA VAL A 316 -1.85 2.17 4.14
C VAL A 316 -2.87 1.77 3.08
N VAL A 317 -3.14 0.47 2.96
CA VAL A 317 -4.21 -0.08 2.13
C VAL A 317 -5.42 -0.29 3.03
N GLY A 318 -6.43 0.57 2.90
CA GLY A 318 -7.59 0.51 3.78
C GLY A 318 -8.67 -0.45 3.32
N HIS A 319 -8.70 -0.81 2.04
CA HIS A 319 -9.67 -1.74 1.48
C HIS A 319 -8.99 -2.77 0.58
N LEU A 320 -9.42 -4.02 0.67
CA LEU A 320 -9.07 -5.09 -0.27
C LEU A 320 -10.33 -5.60 -0.94
N TYR A 321 -10.28 -5.82 -2.25
CA TYR A 321 -11.44 -6.29 -3.01
C TYR A 321 -11.29 -7.74 -3.44
N ARG A 322 -12.34 -8.52 -3.22
CA ARG A 322 -12.46 -9.91 -3.68
C ARG A 322 -13.71 -10.08 -4.53
N ARG A 323 -13.69 -11.06 -5.42
CA ARG A 323 -14.87 -11.49 -6.19
C ARG A 323 -15.19 -12.93 -5.85
N ALA A 324 -16.44 -13.21 -5.51
CA ALA A 324 -16.92 -14.56 -5.28
C ALA A 324 -16.97 -15.34 -6.61
N VAL A 325 -16.34 -16.52 -6.64
CA VAL A 325 -16.38 -17.48 -7.76
C VAL A 325 -17.19 -18.73 -7.40
N GLU A 326 -17.47 -18.92 -6.12
CA GLU A 326 -18.42 -19.91 -5.58
C GLU A 326 -19.31 -19.22 -4.53
N PRO A 327 -20.51 -19.75 -4.22
CA PRO A 327 -21.32 -19.23 -3.13
C PRO A 327 -20.55 -19.26 -1.80
N LEU A 328 -20.43 -18.12 -1.13
CA LEU A 328 -19.69 -18.00 0.13
C LEU A 328 -20.68 -17.71 1.28
N THR A 329 -20.64 -18.53 2.32
CA THR A 329 -21.47 -18.34 3.52
C THR A 329 -20.66 -17.64 4.59
N LEU A 330 -21.12 -16.48 5.05
CA LEU A 330 -20.52 -15.70 6.14
C LEU A 330 -21.51 -15.64 7.31
N VAL A 331 -21.01 -15.75 8.54
CA VAL A 331 -21.87 -15.72 9.75
C VAL A 331 -21.44 -14.57 10.66
N ASP A 332 -22.38 -13.66 10.92
CA ASP A 332 -22.17 -12.48 11.77
C ASP A 332 -23.24 -12.41 12.86
N GLY A 333 -22.84 -12.42 14.14
CA GLY A 333 -23.79 -12.35 15.26
C GLY A 333 -24.90 -13.42 15.24
N GLY A 334 -24.66 -14.59 14.62
CA GLY A 334 -25.67 -15.64 14.42
C GLY A 334 -26.55 -15.49 13.19
N THR A 335 -26.39 -14.40 12.42
CA THR A 335 -27.04 -14.18 11.13
C THR A 335 -26.20 -14.78 10.01
N THR A 336 -26.83 -15.57 9.15
CA THR A 336 -26.17 -16.18 7.98
C THR A 336 -26.36 -15.32 6.74
N HIS A 337 -25.25 -14.97 6.10
CA HIS A 337 -25.19 -14.21 4.86
C HIS A 337 -24.66 -15.11 3.74
N VAL A 338 -25.40 -15.22 2.64
CA VAL A 338 -24.98 -16.00 1.47
C VAL A 338 -24.58 -15.05 0.36
N VAL A 339 -23.28 -14.94 0.14
CA VAL A 339 -22.68 -14.13 -0.92
C VAL A 339 -22.77 -14.92 -2.24
N PRO A 340 -23.49 -14.41 -3.26
CA PRO A 340 -23.65 -15.11 -4.52
C PRO A 340 -22.38 -15.05 -5.38
N VAL A 341 -22.25 -15.97 -6.33
CA VAL A 341 -21.21 -15.94 -7.36
C VAL A 341 -21.28 -14.62 -8.13
N GLY A 342 -20.13 -14.04 -8.45
CA GLY A 342 -20.01 -12.77 -9.18
C GLY A 342 -20.06 -11.53 -8.28
N ALA A 343 -20.50 -11.66 -7.02
CA ALA A 343 -20.51 -10.57 -6.06
C ALA A 343 -19.10 -10.05 -5.76
N VAL A 344 -19.01 -8.73 -5.58
CA VAL A 344 -17.80 -8.07 -5.09
C VAL A 344 -17.89 -7.96 -3.57
N LEU A 345 -16.82 -8.36 -2.90
CA LEU A 345 -16.61 -8.12 -1.47
C LEU A 345 -15.58 -7.01 -1.31
N ASP A 346 -15.99 -5.93 -0.65
CA ASP A 346 -15.15 -4.84 -0.17
C ASP A 346 -14.75 -5.12 1.28
N LEU A 347 -13.48 -5.46 1.50
CA LEU A 347 -12.95 -5.81 2.81
C LEU A 347 -12.30 -4.59 3.44
N SER A 348 -12.96 -3.97 4.42
CA SER A 348 -12.43 -2.81 5.14
C SER A 348 -11.36 -3.25 6.13
N ILE A 349 -10.11 -2.97 5.78
CA ILE A 349 -8.94 -3.18 6.65
C ILE A 349 -8.93 -2.16 7.80
N ARG A 350 -9.34 -0.91 7.54
CA ARG A 350 -9.48 0.12 8.59
C ARG A 350 -10.51 -0.29 9.65
N GLY A 351 -11.67 -0.78 9.22
CA GLY A 351 -12.72 -1.29 10.09
C GLY A 351 -12.28 -2.54 10.84
N ALA A 352 -11.66 -3.51 10.15
CA ALA A 352 -11.17 -4.73 10.79
C ALA A 352 -10.12 -4.44 11.85
N ASN A 353 -9.22 -3.49 11.58
CA ASN A 353 -8.20 -3.07 12.55
C ASN A 353 -8.75 -2.19 13.67
N ALA A 354 -9.99 -1.72 13.56
CA ALA A 354 -10.70 -0.97 14.59
C ALA A 354 -11.72 -1.83 15.37
N ASP A 355 -11.82 -3.13 15.09
CA ASP A 355 -12.77 -4.04 15.73
C ASP A 355 -12.47 -4.20 17.24
N PRO A 356 -13.27 -3.60 18.14
CA PRO A 356 -12.96 -3.55 19.57
C PRO A 356 -13.00 -4.92 20.25
N GLU A 357 -13.68 -5.91 19.68
CA GLU A 357 -13.70 -7.27 20.21
C GLU A 357 -12.34 -7.96 20.04
N HIS A 358 -11.59 -7.57 19.01
CA HIS A 358 -10.36 -8.24 18.59
C HIS A 358 -9.09 -7.41 18.88
N VAL A 359 -9.18 -6.08 18.82
CA VAL A 359 -8.04 -5.19 19.09
C VAL A 359 -8.11 -4.52 20.47
N GLY A 360 -9.17 -4.79 21.23
CA GLY A 360 -9.37 -4.29 22.59
C GLY A 360 -9.94 -2.87 22.66
N ALA A 361 -9.92 -2.30 23.86
CA ALA A 361 -10.50 -0.98 24.13
C ALA A 361 -9.77 0.16 23.38
N ASP A 362 -10.50 1.25 23.13
CA ASP A 362 -10.05 2.42 22.37
C ASP A 362 -9.31 2.04 21.07
N PRO A 363 -9.99 1.37 20.12
CA PRO A 363 -9.35 0.84 18.92
C PRO A 363 -8.74 1.91 18.01
N LEU A 364 -9.23 3.15 18.10
CA LEU A 364 -8.76 4.31 17.33
C LEU A 364 -7.67 5.12 18.07
N GLY A 365 -7.27 4.70 19.27
CA GLY A 365 -6.13 5.27 19.99
C GLY A 365 -4.84 4.53 19.67
N LEU A 366 -3.73 5.27 19.54
CA LEU A 366 -2.41 4.68 19.42
C LEU A 366 -1.95 4.14 20.77
N CYS A 367 -1.68 2.83 20.84
CA CYS A 367 -1.22 2.21 22.06
C CYS A 367 0.02 1.29 21.85
N PRO A 368 1.24 1.81 22.01
CA PRO A 368 2.45 1.00 22.03
C PRO A 368 2.31 -0.15 23.03
N GLY A 369 2.52 -1.39 22.57
CA GLY A 369 2.34 -2.59 23.40
C GLY A 369 0.89 -3.05 23.57
N ARG A 370 -0.03 -2.61 22.70
CA ARG A 370 -1.43 -3.09 22.66
C ARG A 370 -1.47 -4.62 22.69
N THR A 371 -2.21 -5.15 23.67
CA THR A 371 -2.53 -6.58 23.68
C THR A 371 -3.72 -6.82 22.76
N VAL A 372 -3.53 -7.66 21.74
CA VAL A 372 -4.57 -8.06 20.79
C VAL A 372 -5.10 -9.45 21.12
N GLY A 373 -6.30 -9.76 20.62
CA GLY A 373 -6.94 -11.07 20.80
C GLY A 373 -6.12 -12.23 20.24
N ARG A 374 -6.39 -13.44 20.74
CA ARG A 374 -5.70 -14.66 20.30
C ARG A 374 -5.85 -14.85 18.78
N GLY A 375 -4.72 -15.01 18.09
CA GLY A 375 -4.71 -15.26 16.64
C GLY A 375 -4.84 -13.98 15.79
N VAL A 376 -4.90 -12.80 16.41
CA VAL A 376 -4.73 -11.50 15.78
C VAL A 376 -3.25 -11.16 15.77
N ARG A 377 -2.74 -10.61 14.67
CA ARG A 377 -1.36 -10.14 14.58
C ARG A 377 -1.25 -8.72 15.14
N PRO A 378 -0.08 -8.27 15.64
CA PRO A 378 0.08 -6.91 16.15
C PRO A 378 -0.32 -5.83 15.13
N GLU A 379 -0.02 -6.04 13.85
CA GLU A 379 -0.40 -5.15 12.75
C GLU A 379 -1.86 -5.29 12.27
N GLY A 380 -2.67 -6.13 12.94
CA GLY A 380 -4.01 -6.49 12.49
C GLY A 380 -4.01 -7.15 11.10
N MET A 381 -4.80 -6.59 10.19
CA MET A 381 -4.99 -7.00 8.80
C MET A 381 -4.24 -6.10 7.80
N SER A 382 -3.34 -5.19 8.25
CA SER A 382 -2.68 -4.21 7.37
C SER A 382 -1.79 -4.83 6.29
N PHE A 383 -1.27 -6.04 6.53
CA PHE A 383 -0.55 -6.84 5.53
C PHE A 383 -1.45 -7.90 4.85
N GLY A 384 -2.75 -7.85 5.07
CA GLY A 384 -3.69 -8.89 4.68
C GLY A 384 -3.46 -10.23 5.42
N ASP A 385 -4.12 -11.28 4.94
CA ASP A 385 -3.99 -12.65 5.44
C ASP A 385 -4.15 -13.64 4.26
N GLY A 386 -4.01 -14.94 4.54
CA GLY A 386 -4.18 -16.00 3.54
C GLY A 386 -3.06 -16.07 2.51
N ALA A 387 -3.36 -16.62 1.34
CA ALA A 387 -2.39 -16.85 0.27
C ALA A 387 -1.77 -15.55 -0.26
N HIS A 388 -2.49 -14.42 -0.13
CA HIS A 388 -2.10 -13.11 -0.65
C HIS A 388 -1.44 -12.21 0.38
N ARG A 389 -1.19 -12.67 1.62
CA ARG A 389 -0.54 -11.87 2.67
C ARG A 389 0.73 -11.21 2.13
N CYS A 390 0.95 -9.93 2.42
CA CYS A 390 2.04 -9.13 1.87
C CYS A 390 3.40 -9.85 2.04
N PRO A 391 4.14 -10.10 0.94
CA PRO A 391 5.45 -10.72 1.01
C PRO A 391 6.48 -9.75 1.62
N GLY A 392 6.38 -8.47 1.30
CA GLY A 392 7.30 -7.41 1.74
C GLY A 392 7.10 -6.94 3.18
N ASN A 393 6.30 -7.63 4.01
CA ASN A 393 6.01 -7.16 5.38
C ASN A 393 7.28 -6.90 6.21
N SER A 394 8.28 -7.78 6.14
CA SER A 394 9.51 -7.64 6.92
C SER A 394 10.42 -6.55 6.34
N LEU A 395 10.39 -6.36 5.02
CA LEU A 395 11.10 -5.29 4.34
C LEU A 395 10.56 -3.92 4.73
N ALA A 396 9.23 -3.74 4.69
CA ALA A 396 8.55 -2.49 5.00
C ALA A 396 8.79 -2.02 6.44
N ILE A 397 8.77 -2.95 7.40
CA ILE A 397 9.07 -2.64 8.81
C ILE A 397 10.55 -2.30 8.98
N ALA A 398 11.46 -3.12 8.43
CA ALA A 398 12.90 -2.90 8.58
C ALA A 398 13.36 -1.58 7.95
N GLU A 399 12.91 -1.26 6.73
CA GLU A 399 13.32 -0.02 6.06
C GLU A 399 12.79 1.22 6.78
N THR A 400 11.55 1.16 7.28
CA THR A 400 10.97 2.22 8.11
C THR A 400 11.77 2.42 9.39
N ASP A 401 12.14 1.34 10.09
CA ASP A 401 12.92 1.42 11.32
C ASP A 401 14.31 2.03 11.10
N VAL A 402 15.00 1.55 10.07
CA VAL A 402 16.37 1.97 9.72
C VAL A 402 16.44 3.46 9.42
N LEU A 403 15.49 3.98 8.63
CA LEU A 403 15.47 5.41 8.29
C LEU A 403 15.06 6.26 9.49
N LEU A 404 13.93 5.93 10.14
CA LEU A 404 13.35 6.80 11.16
C LEU A 404 14.19 6.87 12.44
N THR A 405 14.84 5.77 12.85
CA THR A 405 15.74 5.80 14.01
C THR A 405 16.88 6.80 13.83
N ARG A 406 17.40 6.94 12.61
CA ARG A 406 18.50 7.88 12.31
C ARG A 406 17.99 9.29 12.07
N LEU A 407 16.91 9.43 11.30
CA LEU A 407 16.33 10.73 10.96
C LEU A 407 15.83 11.45 12.21
N LEU A 408 15.08 10.75 13.08
CA LEU A 408 14.50 11.33 14.29
C LEU A 408 15.54 11.61 15.39
N ALA A 409 16.77 11.11 15.26
CA ALA A 409 17.89 11.49 16.14
C ALA A 409 18.43 12.91 15.84
N LEU A 410 18.08 13.49 14.69
CA LEU A 410 18.35 14.90 14.40
C LEU A 410 17.42 15.80 15.22
N PRO A 411 17.83 17.04 15.55
CA PRO A 411 16.96 18.04 16.17
C PRO A 411 15.99 18.63 15.15
N ILE A 412 15.06 17.80 14.67
CA ILE A 412 14.03 18.15 13.67
C ILE A 412 12.64 18.28 14.30
N THR A 413 11.82 19.14 13.71
CA THR A 413 10.39 19.31 13.99
C THR A 413 9.61 19.34 12.68
N LEU A 414 8.29 19.13 12.73
CA LEU A 414 7.42 19.46 11.60
C LEU A 414 7.37 20.98 11.45
N ALA A 415 7.67 21.47 10.25
CA ALA A 415 7.58 22.89 9.93
C ALA A 415 6.12 23.30 9.68
N ASP A 416 5.39 22.47 8.94
CA ASP A 416 3.96 22.56 8.69
C ASP A 416 3.34 21.14 8.80
N GLY A 417 2.02 21.08 9.01
CA GLY A 417 1.30 19.82 9.03
C GLY A 417 1.16 19.25 7.61
N PRO A 418 1.34 17.93 7.42
CA PRO A 418 1.25 17.36 6.07
C PRO A 418 -0.18 17.39 5.53
N GLU A 419 -0.30 17.38 4.21
CA GLU A 419 -1.57 17.22 3.50
C GLU A 419 -1.94 15.74 3.36
N LEU A 420 -3.18 15.41 3.70
CA LEU A 420 -3.73 14.05 3.56
C LEU A 420 -4.59 13.95 2.29
N GLY A 421 -4.14 13.13 1.35
CA GLY A 421 -4.83 12.76 0.12
C GLY A 421 -5.29 11.30 0.08
N TRP A 422 -5.86 10.89 -1.05
CA TRP A 422 -6.36 9.52 -1.27
C TRP A 422 -5.94 9.00 -2.63
N LEU A 423 -5.34 7.80 -2.64
CA LEU A 423 -4.97 7.06 -3.83
C LEU A 423 -5.89 5.85 -4.00
N ASP A 424 -6.93 6.03 -4.81
CA ASP A 424 -7.97 5.01 -5.01
C ASP A 424 -7.42 3.71 -5.63
N LEU A 425 -6.37 3.78 -6.45
CA LEU A 425 -5.76 2.60 -7.09
C LEU A 425 -5.34 1.52 -6.07
N ILE A 426 -4.85 1.96 -4.90
CA ILE A 426 -4.44 1.08 -3.80
C ILE A 426 -5.43 1.14 -2.62
N ALA A 427 -6.56 1.83 -2.79
CA ALA A 427 -7.52 2.15 -1.74
C ALA A 427 -6.88 2.71 -0.45
N GLY A 428 -5.88 3.58 -0.64
CA GLY A 428 -5.01 4.07 0.43
C GLY A 428 -5.00 5.58 0.57
N TYR A 429 -4.34 6.06 1.61
CA TYR A 429 -4.08 7.48 1.82
C TYR A 429 -2.74 7.89 1.20
N GLU A 430 -2.56 9.20 1.01
CA GLU A 430 -1.29 9.82 0.61
C GLU A 430 -0.92 10.93 1.58
N VAL A 431 0.33 10.98 2.03
CA VAL A 431 0.87 12.06 2.89
C VAL A 431 1.82 12.91 2.06
N ARG A 432 1.48 14.18 1.85
CA ARG A 432 2.25 15.14 1.04
C ARG A 432 2.61 16.38 1.85
N ASP A 433 3.53 17.18 1.31
CA ASP A 433 3.96 18.46 1.88
C ASP A 433 4.38 18.34 3.35
N MET A 434 5.10 17.25 3.66
CA MET A 434 5.59 16.95 5.00
C MET A 434 6.96 17.60 5.18
N GLU A 435 6.96 18.90 5.45
CA GLU A 435 8.19 19.66 5.60
C GLU A 435 8.83 19.52 6.99
N LEU A 436 10.11 19.17 7.02
CA LEU A 436 10.96 19.16 8.22
C LEU A 436 11.68 20.50 8.38
N GLY A 437 11.62 21.03 9.60
CA GLY A 437 12.38 22.20 10.05
C GLY A 437 13.41 21.84 11.13
N GLY A 438 14.36 22.75 11.35
CA GLY A 438 15.27 22.66 12.49
C GLY A 438 14.52 23.03 13.77
N ALA A 439 14.72 22.27 14.84
CA ALA A 439 14.19 22.63 16.15
C ALA A 439 14.76 24.02 16.54
N PRO A 440 13.93 24.95 17.03
CA PRO A 440 14.41 26.26 17.42
C PRO A 440 15.50 26.12 18.49
N ASP A 441 16.66 26.76 18.27
CA ASP A 441 17.73 26.79 19.24
C ASP A 441 17.18 27.27 20.58
N ALA A 442 17.30 26.45 21.63
CA ALA A 442 16.94 26.83 23.00
C ALA A 442 17.71 28.08 23.50
N HIS A 443 18.73 28.54 22.75
CA HIS A 443 19.53 29.73 23.02
C HIS A 443 19.06 31.00 22.32
N ASN A 444 18.06 30.93 21.43
CA ASN A 444 17.59 32.09 20.66
C ASN A 444 16.13 32.47 20.95
N THR A 445 15.65 32.18 22.17
CA THR A 445 14.40 32.81 22.66
C THR A 445 14.71 34.28 22.95
N PRO A 446 14.03 35.26 22.30
CA PRO A 446 14.20 36.65 22.68
C PRO A 446 13.77 36.79 24.13
N ARG A 447 14.72 37.16 25.01
CA ARG A 447 14.40 37.53 26.40
C ARG A 447 13.34 38.62 26.34
N SER A 448 12.19 38.36 26.95
CA SER A 448 11.15 39.38 27.15
C SER A 448 11.79 40.62 27.81
N PRO A 449 11.45 41.84 27.36
CA PRO A 449 12.00 43.04 27.97
C PRO A 449 11.53 43.12 29.42
N SER A 450 12.49 43.07 30.35
CA SER A 450 12.30 43.31 31.77
C SER A 450 11.64 44.68 31.94
N THR A 451 10.40 44.71 32.38
CA THR A 451 9.72 45.92 32.82
C THR A 451 10.25 46.24 34.23
N TYR A 452 10.90 47.40 34.37
CA TYR A 452 11.15 48.07 35.65
C TYR A 452 9.98 48.98 35.98
#